data_AF-A0A497CSR1-F1
#
_entry.id   AF-A0A497CSR1-F1
#
_cell.length_a   1.000
_cell.length_b   1.000
_cell.length_c   1.000
_cell.angle_alpha   90.00
_cell.angle_beta   90.00
_cell.angle_gamma   90.00
#
_symmetry.space_group_name_H-M   'P 1'
#
loop_
_entity.id
_entity.type
_entity.pdbx_description
1 polymer ?
#
loop_
_entity_poly.entity_id
_entity_poly.type
_entity_poly.pdbx_seq_one_letter_code
_entity_poly.pdbx_strand_id
1 'polypeptide(L)'
;ERSSLSEGVKILAQIRKVRGLDISNDFWIDIDTEKELRIAQRELLLRTRKITDGVISQKFNHPLSCFLTKFLVKTKLTPTMISFISFIFASVATFLFSLGNYLNTFVAGLITQISLIIDGCDGEVAKLKFQESEYGGWLDVCLDRYADALLILGICLGLNKSSFSLSIWVAGFLALIGSFMNSYTTVKYNALLKEKGTKLKVRIGRDLRYFIIMIGAIINKLFLTLLILALITNLETMRRAYTLKKRFIYC
;
A
#
# COMPACT_ATOMS: atom_id res chain seq x y z
N GLU A 1 56.29 12.56 0.13
CA GLU A 1 55.12 13.46 0.18
C GLU A 1 53.85 12.62 0.15
N ARG A 2 52.86 12.92 1.00
CA ARG A 2 51.54 12.28 0.90
C ARG A 2 50.68 13.14 -0.03
N SER A 3 50.69 12.80 -1.32
CA SER A 3 49.77 13.39 -2.28
C SER A 3 48.33 13.05 -1.90
N SER A 4 47.44 14.04 -1.97
CA SER A 4 46.03 13.87 -1.62
C SER A 4 45.30 13.03 -2.68
N LEU A 5 44.18 12.38 -2.29
CA LEU A 5 43.33 11.64 -3.25
C LEU A 5 42.90 12.55 -4.41
N SER A 6 42.59 13.82 -4.13
CA SER A 6 42.22 14.82 -5.14
C SER A 6 43.34 15.12 -6.12
N GLU A 7 44.60 15.17 -5.67
CA GLU A 7 45.76 15.29 -6.57
C GLU A 7 45.95 14.04 -7.43
N GLY A 8 45.80 12.84 -6.84
CA GLY A 8 45.83 11.58 -7.59
C GLY A 8 44.77 11.54 -8.70
N VAL A 9 43.53 11.94 -8.40
CA VAL A 9 42.45 12.02 -9.39
C VAL A 9 42.76 13.06 -10.48
N LYS A 10 43.34 14.22 -10.15
CA LYS A 10 43.76 15.22 -11.15
C LYS A 10 44.82 14.68 -12.11
N ILE A 11 45.85 14.01 -11.59
CA ILE A 11 46.91 13.39 -12.40
C ILE A 11 46.30 12.34 -13.34
N LEU A 12 45.45 11.46 -12.80
CA LEU A 12 44.77 10.43 -13.60
C LEU A 12 43.84 11.04 -14.66
N ALA A 13 43.18 12.17 -14.37
CA ALA A 13 42.35 12.88 -15.33
C ALA A 13 43.18 13.48 -16.49
N GLN A 14 44.37 14.03 -16.21
CA GLN A 14 45.29 14.55 -17.23
C GLN A 14 45.74 13.46 -18.22
N ILE A 15 45.99 12.25 -17.73
CA ILE A 15 46.35 11.10 -18.59
C ILE A 15 45.13 10.33 -19.11
N ARG A 16 43.92 10.92 -19.04
CA ARG A 16 42.64 10.35 -19.51
C ARG A 16 42.31 8.97 -18.93
N LYS A 17 42.76 8.68 -17.69
CA LYS A 17 42.46 7.46 -16.94
C LYS A 17 41.33 7.62 -15.91
N VAL A 18 40.68 8.80 -15.87
CA VAL A 18 39.45 9.03 -15.09
C VAL A 18 38.30 9.26 -16.06
N ARG A 19 37.14 8.68 -15.76
CA ARG A 19 35.91 8.89 -16.50
C ARG A 19 34.81 9.35 -15.53
N GLY A 20 34.09 10.40 -15.89
CA GLY A 20 32.86 10.76 -15.20
C GLY A 20 31.78 9.73 -15.51
N LEU A 21 31.10 9.23 -14.47
CA LEU A 21 29.91 8.41 -14.61
C LEU A 21 28.70 9.35 -14.59
N ASP A 22 27.96 9.40 -15.69
CA ASP A 22 26.69 10.13 -15.72
C ASP A 22 25.64 9.29 -14.98
N ILE A 23 25.18 9.79 -13.83
CA ILE A 23 24.11 9.18 -13.04
C ILE A 23 22.71 9.64 -13.51
N SER A 24 22.62 10.37 -14.63
CA SER A 24 21.36 10.84 -15.19
C SER A 24 20.52 11.62 -14.17
N ASN A 25 19.27 11.21 -13.90
CA ASN A 25 18.37 11.81 -12.92
C ASN A 25 18.34 11.06 -11.58
N ASP A 26 19.29 10.14 -11.35
CA ASP A 26 19.36 9.41 -10.08
C ASP A 26 19.85 10.30 -8.95
N PHE A 27 19.41 9.96 -7.74
CA PHE A 27 19.71 10.75 -6.55
C PHE A 27 21.14 10.56 -6.12
N TRP A 28 21.85 11.67 -5.99
CA TRP A 28 23.12 11.71 -5.30
C TRP A 28 23.23 13.01 -4.52
N ILE A 29 23.77 12.92 -3.31
CA ILE A 29 24.03 14.06 -2.43
C ILE A 29 25.27 13.72 -1.61
N ASP A 30 26.18 14.68 -1.47
CA ASP A 30 27.30 14.57 -0.55
C ASP A 30 26.83 14.89 0.88
N ILE A 31 27.38 14.20 1.87
CA ILE A 31 26.94 14.32 3.27
C ILE A 31 28.11 14.78 4.12
N ASP A 32 28.32 16.10 4.15
CA ASP A 32 29.34 16.74 4.96
C ASP A 32 28.76 17.39 6.23
N THR A 33 27.47 17.73 6.18
CA THR A 33 26.78 18.47 7.25
C THR A 33 25.54 17.75 7.77
N GLU A 34 25.17 18.05 9.03
CA GLU A 34 23.92 17.59 9.65
C GLU A 34 22.67 18.02 8.84
N LYS A 35 22.76 19.16 8.14
CA LYS A 35 21.68 19.64 7.26
C LYS A 35 21.53 18.76 6.02
N GLU A 36 22.63 18.40 5.37
CA GLU A 36 22.64 17.50 4.21
C GLU A 36 22.17 16.09 4.59
N LEU A 37 22.57 15.59 5.76
CA LEU A 37 22.09 14.31 6.27
C LEU A 37 20.55 14.28 6.38
N ARG A 38 19.93 15.35 6.88
CA ARG A 38 18.46 15.46 6.98
C ARG A 38 17.79 15.53 5.61
N ILE A 39 18.42 16.20 4.64
CA ILE A 39 17.95 16.26 3.26
C ILE A 39 18.02 14.86 2.64
N ALA A 40 19.15 14.16 2.77
CA ALA A 40 19.35 12.82 2.28
C ALA A 40 18.31 11.83 2.86
N GLN A 41 18.09 11.86 4.19
CA GLN A 41 17.07 11.02 4.83
C GLN A 41 15.66 11.27 4.29
N ARG A 42 15.30 12.55 4.09
CA ARG A 42 14.00 12.91 3.55
C ARG A 42 13.83 12.42 2.11
N GLU A 43 14.83 12.60 1.27
CA GLU A 43 14.80 12.16 -0.13
C GLU A 43 14.73 10.63 -0.25
N LEU A 44 15.49 9.89 0.57
CA LEU A 44 15.41 8.43 0.62
C LEU A 44 13.98 7.96 0.97
N LEU A 45 13.34 8.58 1.97
CA LEU A 45 11.96 8.26 2.35
C LEU A 45 10.93 8.64 1.28
N LEU A 46 11.13 9.74 0.56
CA LEU A 46 10.19 10.12 -0.51
C LEU A 46 10.27 9.16 -1.70
N ARG A 47 11.46 8.59 -1.96
CA ARG A 47 11.71 7.66 -3.07
C ARG A 47 11.20 6.25 -2.82
N THR A 48 10.83 5.89 -1.59
CA THR A 48 10.19 4.59 -1.32
C THR A 48 8.75 4.51 -1.86
N ARG A 49 8.10 5.66 -2.08
CA ARG A 49 6.70 5.76 -2.52
C ARG A 49 6.49 5.08 -3.86
N LYS A 50 5.45 4.24 -3.98
CA LYS A 50 5.09 3.66 -5.28
C LYS A 50 4.19 4.67 -6.01
N ILE A 51 4.60 5.07 -7.21
CA ILE A 51 3.83 5.98 -8.07
C ILE A 51 2.46 5.38 -8.46
N THR A 52 2.31 4.06 -8.33
CA THR A 52 1.10 3.29 -8.66
C THR A 52 0.08 3.17 -7.51
N ASP A 53 0.35 3.82 -6.37
CA ASP A 53 -0.54 3.79 -5.22
C ASP A 53 -1.81 4.63 -5.44
N GLY A 54 -2.90 4.26 -4.76
CA GLY A 54 -4.17 4.96 -4.85
C GLY A 54 -4.15 6.35 -4.21
N VAL A 55 -5.17 7.17 -4.47
CA VAL A 55 -5.22 8.58 -4.05
C VAL A 55 -5.17 8.73 -2.53
N ILE A 56 -5.83 7.82 -1.81
CA ILE A 56 -5.86 7.87 -0.33
C ILE A 56 -4.47 7.52 0.19
N SER A 57 -3.81 6.53 -0.40
CA SER A 57 -2.43 6.22 -0.03
C SER A 57 -1.51 7.43 -0.26
N GLN A 58 -1.55 8.03 -1.46
CA GLN A 58 -0.75 9.19 -1.85
C GLN A 58 -0.90 10.39 -0.91
N LYS A 59 -2.14 10.73 -0.54
CA LYS A 59 -2.42 11.95 0.23
C LYS A 59 -2.44 11.74 1.73
N PHE A 60 -2.87 10.57 2.21
CA PHE A 60 -3.14 10.33 3.62
C PHE A 60 -2.21 9.29 4.24
N ASN A 61 -2.09 8.10 3.64
CA ASN A 61 -1.31 7.02 4.27
C ASN A 61 0.20 7.27 4.20
N HIS A 62 0.74 7.69 3.05
CA HIS A 62 2.19 7.85 2.89
C HIS A 62 2.83 8.86 3.85
N PRO A 63 2.24 10.04 4.11
CA PRO A 63 2.79 10.93 5.12
C PRO A 63 2.95 10.24 6.49
N LEU A 64 2.00 9.40 6.87
CA LEU A 64 1.97 8.69 8.15
C LEU A 64 2.89 7.47 8.14
N SER A 65 2.86 6.64 7.10
CA SER A 65 3.75 5.47 6.97
C SER A 65 5.20 5.91 6.91
N CYS A 66 5.55 6.91 6.08
CA CYS A 66 6.92 7.43 6.01
C CYS A 66 7.39 7.99 7.37
N PHE A 67 6.48 8.60 8.14
CA PHE A 67 6.80 9.05 9.49
C PHE A 67 7.12 7.88 10.42
N LEU A 68 6.32 6.81 10.41
CA LEU A 68 6.57 5.60 11.19
C LEU A 68 7.86 4.88 10.74
N THR A 69 8.07 4.76 9.43
CA THR A 69 9.25 4.14 8.80
C THR A 69 10.56 4.76 9.29
N LYS A 70 10.61 6.08 9.55
CA LYS A 70 11.79 6.74 10.14
C LYS A 70 12.27 6.09 11.43
N PHE A 71 11.34 5.59 12.24
CA PHE A 71 11.63 4.92 13.49
C PHE A 71 11.86 3.43 13.25
N LEU A 72 11.00 2.78 12.46
CA LEU A 72 11.08 1.34 12.19
C LEU A 72 12.39 0.92 11.52
N VAL A 73 12.94 1.74 10.62
CA VAL A 73 14.24 1.49 9.97
C VAL A 73 15.38 1.37 10.97
N LYS A 74 15.29 2.05 12.12
CA LYS A 74 16.32 2.00 13.18
C LYS A 74 16.19 0.77 14.09
N THR A 75 15.11 0.00 13.96
CA THR A 75 14.86 -1.21 14.76
C THR A 75 15.32 -2.47 14.02
N LYS A 76 15.32 -3.62 14.73
CA LYS A 76 15.60 -4.94 14.14
C LYS A 76 14.41 -5.59 13.42
N LEU A 77 13.26 -4.91 13.35
CA LEU A 77 12.07 -5.45 12.68
C LEU A 77 12.35 -5.66 11.18
N THR A 78 12.01 -6.85 10.70
CA THR A 78 12.06 -7.21 9.27
C THR A 78 10.77 -6.76 8.57
N PRO A 79 10.79 -6.57 7.24
CA PRO A 79 9.57 -6.26 6.47
C PRO A 79 8.44 -7.26 6.72
N THR A 80 8.77 -8.55 6.69
CA THR A 80 7.78 -9.62 6.92
C THR A 80 7.14 -9.58 8.30
N MET A 81 7.90 -9.22 9.35
CA MET A 81 7.34 -9.01 10.69
C MET A 81 6.34 -7.84 10.69
N ILE A 82 6.63 -6.77 9.94
CA ILE A 82 5.73 -5.61 9.81
C ILE A 82 4.43 -6.01 9.10
N SER A 83 4.50 -6.81 8.03
CA SER A 83 3.31 -7.35 7.35
C SER A 83 2.46 -8.23 8.28
N PHE A 84 3.08 -9.03 9.16
CA PHE A 84 2.33 -9.78 10.17
C PHE A 84 1.69 -8.86 11.21
N ILE A 85 2.37 -7.78 11.63
CA ILE A 85 1.80 -6.79 12.55
C ILE A 85 0.59 -6.10 11.90
N SER A 86 0.67 -5.66 10.64
CA SER A 86 -0.47 -5.05 9.94
C SER A 86 -1.65 -6.03 9.88
N PHE A 87 -1.39 -7.30 9.59
CA PHE A 87 -2.40 -8.35 9.59
C PHE A 87 -3.05 -8.61 10.96
N ILE A 88 -2.26 -8.58 12.04
CA ILE A 88 -2.78 -8.69 13.42
C ILE A 88 -3.73 -7.53 13.72
N PHE A 89 -3.37 -6.29 13.35
CA PHE A 89 -4.25 -5.14 13.54
C PHE A 89 -5.57 -5.31 12.77
N ALA A 90 -5.51 -5.77 11.52
CA ALA A 90 -6.72 -6.08 10.74
C ALA A 90 -7.58 -7.17 11.43
N SER A 91 -6.95 -8.21 11.97
CA SER A 91 -7.63 -9.29 12.70
C SER A 91 -8.28 -8.79 14.00
N VAL A 92 -7.63 -7.88 14.73
CA VAL A 92 -8.21 -7.21 15.91
C VAL A 92 -9.42 -6.36 15.51
N ALA A 93 -9.32 -5.59 14.42
CA ALA A 93 -10.46 -4.84 13.89
C ALA A 93 -11.63 -5.76 13.51
N THR A 94 -11.36 -6.88 12.85
CA THR A 94 -12.36 -7.92 12.55
C THR A 94 -13.08 -8.40 13.80
N PHE A 95 -12.32 -8.74 14.84
CA PHE A 95 -12.90 -9.18 16.11
C PHE A 95 -13.81 -8.09 16.69
N LEU A 96 -13.35 -6.85 16.75
CA LEU A 96 -14.15 -5.74 17.26
C LEU A 96 -15.42 -5.47 16.43
N PHE A 97 -15.34 -5.53 15.09
CA PHE A 97 -16.52 -5.43 14.23
C PHE A 97 -17.55 -6.51 14.56
N SER A 98 -17.11 -7.75 14.79
CA SER A 98 -18.00 -8.88 15.09
C SER A 98 -18.78 -8.73 16.41
N LEU A 99 -18.35 -7.82 17.30
CA LEU A 99 -19.03 -7.58 18.57
C LEU A 99 -20.34 -6.80 18.40
N GLY A 100 -20.54 -6.11 17.27
CA GLY A 100 -21.84 -5.55 16.84
C GLY A 100 -22.34 -4.30 17.60
N ASN A 101 -21.56 -3.75 18.53
CA ASN A 101 -21.92 -2.48 19.21
C ASN A 101 -21.13 -1.29 18.65
N TYR A 102 -21.70 -0.09 18.80
CA TYR A 102 -21.16 1.11 18.16
C TYR A 102 -19.73 1.46 18.58
N LEU A 103 -19.40 1.40 19.87
CA LEU A 103 -18.06 1.75 20.36
C LEU A 103 -17.00 0.83 19.74
N ASN A 104 -17.26 -0.47 19.72
CA ASN A 104 -16.35 -1.44 19.11
C ASN A 104 -16.26 -1.25 17.60
N THR A 105 -17.38 -0.98 16.92
CA THR A 105 -17.41 -0.65 15.49
C THR A 105 -16.58 0.60 15.19
N PHE A 106 -16.73 1.67 15.95
CA PHE A 106 -15.98 2.92 15.80
C PHE A 106 -14.47 2.67 15.92
N VAL A 107 -14.05 1.99 16.99
CA VAL A 107 -12.64 1.65 17.22
C VAL A 107 -12.11 0.72 16.12
N ALA A 108 -12.90 -0.27 15.68
CA ALA A 108 -12.53 -1.17 14.59
C ALA A 108 -12.27 -0.42 13.27
N GLY A 109 -13.08 0.59 12.97
CA GLY A 109 -12.88 1.46 11.81
C GLY A 109 -11.53 2.18 11.83
N LEU A 110 -11.15 2.75 12.98
CA LEU A 110 -9.86 3.41 13.16
C LEU A 110 -8.70 2.42 13.06
N ILE A 111 -8.81 1.26 13.73
CA ILE A 111 -7.79 0.20 13.67
C ILE A 111 -7.61 -0.32 12.25
N THR A 112 -8.69 -0.42 11.46
CA THR A 112 -8.63 -0.79 10.04
C THR A 112 -7.77 0.22 9.24
N GLN A 113 -7.97 1.52 9.46
CA GLN A 113 -7.13 2.52 8.78
C GLN A 113 -5.67 2.47 9.26
N ILE A 114 -5.45 2.25 10.56
CA ILE A 114 -4.11 2.10 11.14
C ILE A 114 -3.40 0.88 10.55
N SER A 115 -4.09 -0.26 10.40
CA SER A 115 -3.50 -1.47 9.85
C SER A 115 -2.94 -1.22 8.45
N LEU A 116 -3.66 -0.47 7.60
CA LEU A 116 -3.21 -0.10 6.26
C LEU A 116 -2.01 0.88 6.26
N ILE A 117 -1.92 1.77 7.25
CA ILE A 117 -0.77 2.67 7.39
C ILE A 117 0.48 1.86 7.77
N ILE A 118 0.35 0.91 8.70
CA ILE A 118 1.44 0.01 9.11
C ILE A 118 1.84 -0.89 7.94
N ASP A 119 0.88 -1.39 7.18
CA ASP A 119 1.09 -2.19 5.98
C ASP A 119 2.02 -1.48 5.00
N GLY A 120 1.76 -0.20 4.69
CA GLY A 120 2.65 0.58 3.83
C GLY A 120 4.09 0.71 4.34
N CYS A 121 4.35 0.52 5.65
CA CYS A 121 5.70 0.59 6.21
C CYS A 121 6.55 -0.63 5.83
N ASP A 122 5.97 -1.80 5.53
CA ASP A 122 6.76 -3.00 5.25
C ASP A 122 7.63 -2.85 3.99
N GLY A 123 7.04 -2.34 2.90
CA GLY A 123 7.69 -2.12 1.62
C GLY A 123 8.60 -0.90 1.66
N GLU A 124 8.26 0.11 2.47
CA GLU A 124 9.16 1.23 2.71
C GLU A 124 10.42 0.79 3.46
N VAL A 125 10.28 -0.02 4.52
CA VAL A 125 11.40 -0.61 5.27
C VAL A 125 12.19 -1.58 4.40
N ALA A 126 11.53 -2.41 3.59
CA ALA A 126 12.18 -3.34 2.67
C ALA A 126 13.14 -2.62 1.72
N LYS A 127 12.67 -1.52 1.10
CA LYS A 127 13.51 -0.71 0.21
C LYS A 127 14.67 -0.03 0.92
N LEU A 128 14.39 0.58 2.08
CA LEU A 128 15.42 1.36 2.81
C LEU A 128 16.49 0.48 3.44
N LYS A 129 16.15 -0.75 3.83
CA LYS A 129 17.11 -1.72 4.36
C LYS A 129 17.70 -2.64 3.29
N PHE A 130 17.31 -2.49 2.03
CA PHE A 130 17.67 -3.42 0.94
C PHE A 130 17.29 -4.88 1.25
N GLN A 131 16.12 -5.08 1.86
CA GLN A 131 15.56 -6.38 2.26
C GLN A 131 14.32 -6.76 1.44
N GLU A 132 14.20 -6.24 0.21
CA GLU A 132 13.16 -6.67 -0.72
C GLU A 132 13.36 -8.14 -1.12
N SER A 133 12.29 -8.92 -1.10
CA SER A 133 12.31 -10.34 -1.50
C SER A 133 11.02 -10.73 -2.20
N GLU A 134 11.10 -11.69 -3.12
CA GLU A 134 9.93 -12.21 -3.83
C GLU A 134 8.94 -12.88 -2.87
N TYR A 135 9.45 -13.64 -1.90
CA TYR A 135 8.64 -14.25 -0.86
C TYR A 135 7.90 -13.20 -0.02
N GLY A 136 8.59 -12.14 0.41
CA GLY A 136 7.96 -11.06 1.18
C GLY A 136 6.84 -10.37 0.40
N GLY A 137 7.07 -10.05 -0.88
CA GLY A 137 6.04 -9.47 -1.74
C GLY A 137 4.85 -10.41 -2.00
N TRP A 138 5.09 -11.71 -2.12
CA TRP A 138 4.01 -12.70 -2.21
C TRP A 138 3.21 -12.81 -0.90
N LEU A 139 3.89 -12.84 0.24
CA LEU A 139 3.28 -12.94 1.56
C LEU A 139 2.39 -11.71 1.86
N ASP A 140 2.89 -10.50 1.57
CA ASP A 140 2.14 -9.24 1.65
C ASP A 140 0.80 -9.35 0.88
N VAL A 141 0.86 -9.75 -0.39
CA VAL A 141 -0.34 -9.94 -1.22
C VAL A 141 -1.31 -10.97 -0.64
N CYS A 142 -0.81 -12.04 -0.02
CA CYS A 142 -1.64 -13.06 0.62
C CYS A 142 -2.31 -12.52 1.89
N LEU A 143 -1.54 -11.94 2.82
CA LEU A 143 -2.06 -11.39 4.07
C LEU A 143 -3.10 -10.29 3.82
N ASP A 144 -2.88 -9.47 2.80
CA ASP A 144 -3.84 -8.50 2.30
C ASP A 144 -5.21 -9.07 1.95
N ARG A 145 -5.23 -10.22 1.26
CA ARG A 145 -6.47 -10.88 0.86
C ARG A 145 -7.18 -11.49 2.05
N TYR A 146 -6.44 -12.07 2.98
CA TYR A 146 -7.01 -12.56 4.22
C TYR A 146 -7.55 -11.41 5.07
N ALA A 147 -6.83 -10.31 5.22
CA ALA A 147 -7.28 -9.12 5.96
C ALA A 147 -8.59 -8.56 5.36
N ASP A 148 -8.64 -8.38 4.03
CA ASP A 148 -9.84 -7.92 3.33
C ASP A 148 -11.04 -8.85 3.62
N ALA A 149 -10.83 -10.17 3.58
CA ALA A 149 -11.87 -11.16 3.83
C ALA A 149 -12.35 -11.15 5.28
N LEU A 150 -11.41 -11.12 6.23
CA LEU A 150 -11.70 -11.10 7.66
C LEU A 150 -12.44 -9.83 8.06
N LEU A 151 -12.07 -8.66 7.53
CA LEU A 151 -12.75 -7.40 7.85
C LEU A 151 -14.23 -7.44 7.40
N ILE A 152 -14.48 -7.88 6.17
CA ILE A 152 -15.84 -8.02 5.63
C ILE A 152 -16.63 -9.05 6.45
N LEU A 153 -16.02 -10.18 6.80
CA LEU A 153 -16.64 -11.20 7.63
C LEU A 153 -17.01 -10.66 9.02
N GLY A 154 -16.09 -9.94 9.67
CA GLY A 154 -16.32 -9.32 10.98
C GLY A 154 -17.51 -8.35 10.95
N ILE A 155 -17.61 -7.53 9.91
CA ILE A 155 -18.75 -6.63 9.69
C ILE A 155 -20.06 -7.42 9.53
N CYS A 156 -20.07 -8.47 8.71
CA CYS A 156 -21.26 -9.31 8.50
C CYS A 156 -21.73 -10.00 9.78
N LEU A 157 -20.79 -10.53 10.57
CA LEU A 157 -21.08 -11.15 11.86
C LEU A 157 -21.64 -10.13 12.86
N GLY A 158 -21.04 -8.95 12.94
CA GLY A 158 -21.50 -7.89 13.83
C GLY A 158 -22.91 -7.39 13.51
N LEU A 159 -23.21 -7.18 12.23
CA LEU A 159 -24.53 -6.74 11.78
C LEU A 159 -25.62 -7.80 11.96
N ASN A 160 -25.28 -9.09 11.89
CA ASN A 160 -26.22 -10.20 12.09
C ASN A 160 -26.34 -10.66 13.55
N LYS A 161 -25.65 -10.01 14.49
CA LYS A 161 -25.60 -10.46 15.88
C LYS A 161 -26.97 -10.46 16.57
N SER A 162 -27.82 -9.47 16.26
CA SER A 162 -29.14 -9.33 16.89
C SER A 162 -30.25 -10.06 16.14
N SER A 163 -30.16 -10.16 14.82
CA SER A 163 -31.14 -10.85 13.98
C SER A 163 -30.48 -11.29 12.68
N PHE A 164 -30.80 -12.50 12.25
CA PHE A 164 -30.30 -13.02 10.97
C PHE A 164 -30.96 -12.30 9.80
N SER A 165 -30.14 -11.76 8.90
CA SER A 165 -30.56 -11.20 7.64
C SER A 165 -29.69 -11.72 6.50
N LEU A 166 -30.33 -12.44 5.58
CA LEU A 166 -29.70 -12.95 4.38
C LEU A 166 -29.12 -11.82 3.51
N SER A 167 -29.74 -10.64 3.50
CA SER A 167 -29.27 -9.51 2.69
C SER A 167 -27.89 -9.01 3.11
N ILE A 168 -27.54 -9.09 4.40
CA ILE A 168 -26.19 -8.74 4.89
C ILE A 168 -25.16 -9.70 4.31
N TRP A 169 -25.45 -11.00 4.32
CA TRP A 169 -24.54 -12.02 3.78
C TRP A 169 -24.36 -11.90 2.27
N VAL A 170 -25.45 -11.63 1.54
CA VAL A 170 -25.38 -11.36 0.09
C VAL A 170 -24.54 -10.11 -0.19
N ALA A 171 -24.78 -9.01 0.52
CA ALA A 171 -23.99 -7.78 0.38
C ALA A 171 -22.51 -8.01 0.72
N GLY A 172 -22.23 -8.74 1.80
CA GLY A 172 -20.89 -9.13 2.21
C GLY A 172 -20.17 -9.99 1.17
N PHE A 173 -20.86 -10.99 0.61
CA PHE A 173 -20.32 -11.83 -0.46
C PHE A 173 -19.98 -11.01 -1.71
N LEU A 174 -20.87 -10.12 -2.14
CA LEU A 174 -20.63 -9.24 -3.29
C LEU A 174 -19.47 -8.26 -3.05
N ALA A 175 -19.34 -7.75 -1.82
CA ALA A 175 -18.20 -6.92 -1.42
C ALA A 175 -16.88 -7.70 -1.39
N LEU A 176 -16.92 -8.96 -0.92
CA LEU A 176 -15.78 -9.85 -0.85
C LEU A 176 -15.28 -10.21 -2.24
N ILE A 177 -16.15 -10.75 -3.10
CA ILE A 177 -15.78 -11.12 -4.47
C ILE A 177 -15.30 -9.91 -5.26
N GLY A 178 -15.97 -8.76 -5.10
CA GLY A 178 -15.56 -7.51 -5.73
C GLY A 178 -14.18 -7.05 -5.27
N SER A 179 -13.87 -7.14 -3.97
CA SER A 179 -12.55 -6.79 -3.42
C SER A 179 -11.45 -7.72 -3.93
N PHE A 180 -11.71 -9.02 -4.00
CA PHE A 180 -10.78 -10.01 -4.56
C PHE A 180 -10.53 -9.76 -6.04
N MET A 181 -11.61 -9.59 -6.83
CA MET A 181 -11.51 -9.32 -8.25
C MET A 181 -10.82 -7.99 -8.56
N ASN A 182 -11.09 -6.94 -7.78
CA ASN A 182 -10.39 -5.67 -7.93
C ASN A 182 -8.88 -5.84 -7.70
N SER A 183 -8.46 -6.55 -6.66
CA SER A 183 -7.03 -6.79 -6.41
C SER A 183 -6.39 -7.70 -7.46
N TYR A 184 -7.03 -8.82 -7.82
CA TYR A 184 -6.53 -9.75 -8.82
C TYR A 184 -6.39 -9.10 -10.20
N THR A 185 -7.43 -8.41 -10.66
CA THR A 185 -7.40 -7.73 -11.95
C THR A 185 -6.41 -6.58 -11.98
N THR A 186 -6.08 -5.95 -10.85
CA THR A 186 -5.04 -4.90 -10.82
C THR A 186 -3.70 -5.45 -11.31
N VAL A 187 -3.28 -6.61 -10.79
CA VAL A 187 -1.98 -7.21 -11.12
C VAL A 187 -1.90 -7.51 -12.62
N LYS A 188 -2.93 -8.18 -13.14
CA LYS A 188 -3.00 -8.56 -14.57
C LYS A 188 -3.16 -7.33 -15.48
N TYR A 189 -4.01 -6.37 -15.10
CA TYR A 189 -4.25 -5.15 -15.86
C TYR A 189 -2.98 -4.30 -15.98
N ASN A 190 -2.23 -4.14 -14.89
CA ASN A 190 -1.00 -3.37 -14.90
C ASN A 190 0.11 -4.04 -15.72
N ALA A 191 0.22 -5.37 -15.66
CA ALA A 191 1.16 -6.11 -16.50
C ALA A 191 0.89 -5.85 -18.00
N LEU A 192 -0.37 -6.02 -18.42
CA LEU A 192 -0.79 -5.82 -19.81
C LEU A 192 -0.66 -4.37 -20.29
N LEU A 193 -0.93 -3.38 -19.44
CA LEU A 193 -0.75 -1.98 -19.81
C LEU A 193 0.71 -1.55 -19.91
N LYS A 194 1.58 -2.13 -19.06
CA LYS A 194 3.02 -1.86 -19.07
C LYS A 194 3.63 -2.34 -20.39
N GLU A 195 3.23 -3.51 -20.88
CA GLU A 195 3.65 -4.03 -22.19
C GLU A 195 3.28 -3.09 -23.35
N LYS A 196 2.11 -2.43 -23.28
CA LYS A 196 1.66 -1.44 -24.28
C LYS A 196 2.14 0.00 -24.03
N GLY A 197 3.09 0.22 -23.11
CA GLY A 197 3.66 1.54 -22.83
C GLY A 197 2.62 2.59 -22.40
N THR A 198 1.46 2.18 -21.88
CA THR A 198 0.37 3.12 -21.60
C THR A 198 0.43 3.67 -20.18
N LYS A 199 0.23 4.98 -20.01
CA LYS A 199 0.14 5.62 -18.70
C LYS A 199 -1.03 5.07 -17.87
N LEU A 200 -0.73 4.73 -16.62
CA LEU A 200 -1.69 4.28 -15.62
C LEU A 200 -2.58 5.46 -15.18
N LYS A 201 -3.90 5.25 -15.12
CA LYS A 201 -4.86 6.22 -14.57
C LYS A 201 -5.03 6.02 -13.06
N VAL A 202 -5.63 7.03 -12.41
CA VAL A 202 -6.05 6.99 -11.00
C VAL A 202 -6.80 5.70 -10.69
N ARG A 203 -6.38 5.05 -9.61
CA ARG A 203 -6.75 3.67 -9.24
C ARG A 203 -7.68 3.67 -8.02
N ILE A 204 -8.74 2.88 -8.11
CA ILE A 204 -9.56 2.49 -6.97
C ILE A 204 -8.90 1.26 -6.32
N GLY A 205 -8.07 1.51 -5.31
CA GLY A 205 -7.25 0.50 -4.64
C GLY A 205 -7.85 -0.04 -3.34
N ARG A 206 -7.00 -0.76 -2.58
CA ARG A 206 -7.31 -1.22 -1.21
C ARG A 206 -7.40 -0.05 -0.23
N ASP A 207 -6.63 1.00 -0.50
CA ASP A 207 -6.63 2.25 0.25
C ASP A 207 -8.01 2.91 0.32
N LEU A 208 -8.71 3.01 -0.80
CA LEU A 208 -10.07 3.56 -0.81
C LEU A 208 -11.06 2.65 -0.04
N ARG A 209 -10.92 1.33 -0.13
CA ARG A 209 -11.83 0.39 0.54
C ARG A 209 -11.74 0.55 2.06
N TYR A 210 -10.53 0.60 2.61
CA TYR A 210 -10.32 0.70 4.05
C TYR A 210 -10.77 2.07 4.57
N PHE A 211 -10.56 3.11 3.78
CA PHE A 211 -11.08 4.44 4.10
C PHE A 211 -12.61 4.46 4.13
N ILE A 212 -13.28 3.82 3.17
CA ILE A 212 -14.74 3.69 3.16
C ILE A 212 -15.24 2.87 4.37
N ILE A 213 -14.52 1.81 4.76
CA ILE A 213 -14.83 1.02 5.97
C ILE A 213 -14.73 1.91 7.21
N MET A 214 -13.65 2.68 7.35
CA MET A 214 -13.46 3.60 8.47
C MET A 214 -14.59 4.63 8.55
N ILE A 215 -14.92 5.31 7.44
CA ILE A 215 -16.02 6.28 7.42
C ILE A 215 -17.35 5.61 7.77
N GLY A 216 -17.62 4.44 7.19
CA GLY A 216 -18.80 3.63 7.47
C GLY A 216 -18.97 3.25 8.94
N ALA A 217 -17.86 2.92 9.60
CA ALA A 217 -17.78 2.63 11.01
C ALA A 217 -18.05 3.86 11.88
N ILE A 218 -17.45 5.01 11.54
CA ILE A 218 -17.64 6.27 12.28
C ILE A 218 -19.11 6.69 12.28
N ILE A 219 -19.78 6.61 11.12
CA ILE A 219 -21.20 6.96 10.96
C ILE A 219 -22.16 5.83 11.39
N ASN A 220 -21.64 4.66 11.77
CA ASN A 220 -22.40 3.47 12.13
C ASN A 220 -23.38 2.98 11.05
N LYS A 221 -22.98 3.03 9.76
CA LYS A 221 -23.81 2.59 8.62
C LYS A 221 -23.13 1.46 7.84
N LEU A 222 -22.65 0.43 8.55
CA LEU A 222 -21.87 -0.65 7.96
C LEU A 222 -22.60 -1.45 6.87
N PHE A 223 -23.93 -1.61 6.94
CA PHE A 223 -24.66 -2.28 5.87
C PHE A 223 -24.59 -1.49 4.55
N LEU A 224 -24.75 -0.16 4.62
CA LEU A 224 -24.57 0.71 3.45
C LEU A 224 -23.13 0.68 2.96
N THR A 225 -22.15 0.62 3.87
CA THR A 225 -20.73 0.44 3.54
C THR A 225 -20.49 -0.82 2.72
N LEU A 226 -21.06 -1.97 3.10
CA LEU A 226 -20.96 -3.21 2.32
C LEU A 226 -21.53 -3.04 0.90
N LEU A 227 -22.70 -2.41 0.77
CA LEU A 227 -23.32 -2.16 -0.53
C LEU A 227 -22.45 -1.24 -1.41
N ILE A 228 -21.89 -0.17 -0.84
CA ILE A 228 -20.99 0.76 -1.54
C ILE A 228 -19.72 0.03 -1.98
N LEU A 229 -19.11 -0.79 -1.10
CA LEU A 229 -17.92 -1.57 -1.44
C LEU A 229 -18.20 -2.56 -2.56
N ALA A 230 -19.31 -3.31 -2.46
CA ALA A 230 -19.76 -4.24 -3.49
C ALA A 230 -19.93 -3.52 -4.84
N LEU A 231 -20.62 -2.39 -4.86
CA LEU A 231 -20.87 -1.64 -6.09
C LEU A 231 -19.56 -1.12 -6.71
N ILE A 232 -18.76 -0.38 -5.93
CA ILE A 232 -17.56 0.29 -6.43
C ILE A 232 -16.52 -0.73 -6.94
N THR A 233 -16.28 -1.81 -6.21
CA THR A 233 -15.22 -2.78 -6.55
C THR A 233 -15.58 -3.63 -7.76
N ASN A 234 -16.85 -4.02 -7.90
CA ASN A 234 -17.32 -4.76 -9.08
C ASN A 234 -17.39 -3.84 -10.31
N LEU A 235 -17.88 -2.61 -10.20
CA LEU A 235 -17.88 -1.65 -11.31
C LEU A 235 -16.47 -1.32 -11.78
N GLU A 236 -15.51 -1.14 -10.88
CA GLU A 236 -14.10 -0.93 -11.23
C GLU A 236 -13.53 -2.12 -12.02
N THR A 237 -13.87 -3.35 -11.61
CA THR A 237 -13.47 -4.58 -12.31
C THR A 237 -14.05 -4.60 -13.73
N MET A 238 -15.34 -4.29 -13.89
CA MET A 238 -15.99 -4.21 -15.22
C MET A 238 -15.38 -3.11 -16.08
N ARG A 239 -15.09 -1.93 -15.50
CA ARG A 239 -14.44 -0.82 -16.20
C ARG A 239 -13.06 -1.23 -16.75
N ARG A 240 -12.27 -1.99 -15.99
CA ARG A 240 -10.98 -2.52 -16.45
C ARG A 240 -11.14 -3.49 -17.60
N ALA A 241 -12.08 -4.43 -17.49
CA ALA A 241 -12.39 -5.38 -18.56
C ALA A 241 -12.80 -4.67 -19.85
N TYR A 242 -13.70 -3.68 -19.78
CA TYR A 242 -14.10 -2.87 -20.92
C TYR A 242 -12.93 -2.09 -21.53
N THR A 243 -12.09 -1.49 -20.69
CA THR A 243 -10.91 -0.72 -21.15
C THR A 243 -9.90 -1.62 -21.87
N LEU A 244 -9.66 -2.84 -21.36
CA LEU A 244 -8.81 -3.82 -22.03
C LEU A 244 -9.43 -4.27 -23.36
N LYS A 245 -10.72 -4.61 -23.37
CA LYS A 245 -11.42 -4.98 -24.62
C LYS A 245 -11.24 -3.92 -25.70
N LYS A 246 -11.48 -2.64 -25.36
CA LYS A 246 -11.33 -1.53 -26.30
C LYS A 246 -9.91 -1.40 -26.87
N ARG A 247 -8.88 -1.71 -26.07
CA ARG A 247 -7.47 -1.51 -26.44
C ARG A 247 -6.77 -2.72 -27.04
N PHE A 248 -7.31 -3.92 -26.85
CA PHE A 248 -6.70 -5.17 -27.32
C PHE A 248 -7.46 -5.82 -28.48
N ILE A 249 -8.74 -5.51 -28.67
CA ILE A 249 -9.55 -6.12 -29.75
C ILE A 249 -9.76 -5.15 -30.93
N TYR A 250 -9.76 -3.84 -30.69
CA TYR A 250 -10.06 -2.82 -31.71
C TYR A 250 -8.84 -1.99 -32.13
N CYS A 251 -7.63 -2.47 -31.82
CA CYS A 251 -6.35 -1.97 -32.31
C CYS A 251 -5.55 -3.16 -32.84
#